data_AF-A0A4Y2UX15-F1
#
_entry.id   AF-A0A4Y2UX15-F1
#
_cell.length_a   1.000
_cell.length_b   1.000
_cell.length_c   1.000
_cell.angle_alpha   90.00
_cell.angle_beta   90.00
_cell.angle_gamma   90.00
#
_symmetry.space_group_name_H-M   'P 1'
#
loop_
_entity.id
_entity.type
_entity.pdbx_description
1 polymer ?
#
loop_
_entity_poly.entity_id
_entity_poly.type
_entity_poly.pdbx_seq_one_letter_code
_entity_poly.pdbx_strand_id
1 'polypeptide(L)'
;LRFGKGFETLHTVLTSLHISDPTLQVTITLSRISMGLYLLTDHIIWLERAGLLKIDKTKWSKLSYRLWLYALVMNLSRDFYELKQILHQLSFGTLNQELQGKTVHPPNTISSKLNLYYRVLALHKDVVLDTIKNGCDICLPLSQLGYLSISPRTVGLLGVISSIAGIMPLIDSSYKLSP
;
A
#
# COMPACT_ATOMS: atom_id res chain seq x y z
N LEU A 1 1.55 14.26 -18.43
CA LEU A 1 1.17 13.54 -17.18
C LEU A 1 1.83 12.15 -17.02
N ARG A 2 2.08 11.36 -18.09
CA ARG A 2 2.69 10.01 -17.96
C ARG A 2 4.20 9.98 -17.63
N PHE A 3 5.01 10.79 -18.32
CA PHE A 3 6.47 10.86 -18.08
C PHE A 3 6.84 11.45 -16.71
N GLY A 4 6.07 12.44 -16.22
CA GLY A 4 6.30 13.07 -14.92
C GLY A 4 6.21 12.08 -13.76
N LYS A 5 5.22 11.18 -13.78
CA LYS A 5 5.07 10.12 -12.76
C LYS A 5 6.24 9.14 -12.74
N GLY A 6 6.84 8.83 -13.90
CA GLY A 6 8.01 7.95 -13.97
C GLY A 6 9.24 8.56 -13.28
N PHE A 7 9.49 9.84 -13.53
CA PHE A 7 10.60 10.58 -12.91
C PHE A 7 10.38 10.80 -11.40
N GLU A 8 9.16 11.12 -10.99
CA GLU A 8 8.77 11.18 -9.56
C GLU A 8 8.97 9.84 -8.86
N THR A 9 8.64 8.73 -9.54
CA THR A 9 8.82 7.38 -8.97
C THR A 9 10.30 7.08 -8.78
N LEU A 10 11.15 7.38 -9.76
CA LEU A 10 12.61 7.21 -9.65
C LEU A 10 13.21 8.10 -8.55
N HIS A 11 12.79 9.36 -8.47
CA HIS A 11 13.22 10.28 -7.40
C HIS A 11 12.82 9.74 -6.02
N THR A 12 11.63 9.17 -5.91
CA THR A 12 11.15 8.57 -4.65
C THR A 12 11.93 7.31 -4.28
N VAL A 13 12.37 6.49 -5.25
CA VAL A 13 13.28 5.36 -5.03
C VAL A 13 14.61 5.82 -4.43
N LEU A 14 15.18 6.90 -4.97
CA LEU A 14 16.44 7.45 -4.45
C LEU A 14 16.31 7.95 -3.00
N THR A 15 15.14 8.48 -2.65
CA THR A 15 14.90 8.99 -1.29
C THR A 15 14.61 7.85 -0.30
N SER A 16 14.01 6.73 -0.74
CA SER A 16 13.73 5.57 0.12
C SER A 16 14.98 4.77 0.52
N LEU A 17 16.13 5.01 -0.13
CA LEU A 17 17.40 4.37 0.24
C LEU A 17 17.95 4.84 1.60
N HIS A 18 17.42 5.91 2.19
CA HIS A 18 17.86 6.44 3.48
C HIS A 18 17.05 5.92 4.70
N ILE A 19 16.14 4.97 4.50
CA ILE A 19 15.31 4.40 5.59
C ILE A 19 16.18 3.48 6.46
N SER A 20 16.12 3.68 7.79
CA SER A 20 17.01 3.00 8.75
C SER A 20 16.63 1.55 9.06
N ASP A 21 15.39 1.13 8.78
CA ASP A 21 14.95 -0.26 8.96
C ASP A 21 15.15 -1.06 7.67
N PRO A 22 16.00 -2.10 7.65
CA PRO A 22 16.35 -2.85 6.45
C PRO A 22 15.15 -3.60 5.83
N THR A 23 14.17 -4.01 6.64
CA THR A 23 13.01 -4.78 6.13
C THR A 23 12.04 -3.86 5.40
N LEU A 24 11.77 -2.69 5.99
CA LEU A 24 10.96 -1.65 5.37
C LEU A 24 11.64 -1.09 4.12
N GLN A 25 12.95 -0.81 4.21
CA GLN A 25 13.74 -0.27 3.11
C GLN A 25 13.69 -1.20 1.88
N VAL A 26 13.92 -2.51 2.05
CA VAL A 26 13.89 -3.46 0.93
C VAL A 26 12.50 -3.53 0.32
N THR A 27 11.46 -3.65 1.16
CA THR A 27 10.08 -3.80 0.68
C THR A 27 9.61 -2.56 -0.07
N ILE A 28 9.90 -1.36 0.45
CA ILE A 28 9.58 -0.09 -0.18
C ILE A 28 10.36 0.06 -1.48
N THR A 29 11.68 -0.15 -1.46
CA THR A 29 12.54 0.01 -2.64
C THR A 29 12.10 -0.91 -3.77
N LEU A 30 11.81 -2.17 -3.44
CA LEU A 30 11.38 -3.19 -4.40
C LEU A 30 9.99 -2.91 -4.98
N SER A 31 9.06 -2.43 -4.15
CA SER A 31 7.76 -1.92 -4.62
C SER A 31 7.93 -0.77 -5.59
N ARG A 32 8.76 0.23 -5.25
CA ARG A 32 8.96 1.43 -6.06
C ARG A 32 9.66 1.12 -7.38
N ILE A 33 10.63 0.21 -7.39
CA ILE A 33 11.24 -0.32 -8.61
C ILE A 33 10.18 -1.01 -9.48
N SER A 34 9.37 -1.88 -8.89
CA SER A 34 8.32 -2.60 -9.62
C SER A 34 7.26 -1.65 -10.21
N MET A 35 6.88 -0.61 -9.47
CA MET A 35 6.00 0.45 -9.95
C MET A 35 6.65 1.26 -11.09
N GLY A 36 7.96 1.54 -11.00
CA GLY A 36 8.72 2.16 -12.08
C GLY A 36 8.72 1.30 -13.36
N LEU A 37 8.92 0.00 -13.23
CA LEU A 37 8.86 -0.95 -14.34
C LEU A 37 7.44 -1.07 -14.91
N TYR A 38 6.40 -1.06 -14.07
CA TYR A 38 5.01 -0.99 -14.49
C TYR A 38 4.76 0.26 -15.36
N LEU A 39 5.18 1.43 -14.89
CA LEU A 39 5.05 2.67 -15.68
C LEU A 39 5.82 2.58 -16.99
N LEU A 40 7.03 2.01 -17.01
CA LEU A 40 7.79 1.79 -18.24
C LEU A 40 7.00 0.92 -19.24
N THR A 41 6.37 -0.16 -18.77
CA THR A 41 5.53 -1.01 -19.62
C THR A 41 4.29 -0.28 -20.14
N ASP A 42 3.68 0.63 -19.36
CA ASP A 42 2.57 1.48 -19.83
C ASP A 42 3.02 2.40 -20.97
N HIS A 43 4.23 2.98 -20.88
CA HIS A 43 4.79 3.78 -21.97
C HIS A 43 5.01 2.94 -23.23
N ILE A 44 5.54 1.72 -23.10
CA ILE A 44 5.75 0.80 -24.24
C ILE A 44 4.41 0.44 -24.91
N ILE A 45 3.38 0.12 -24.13
CA ILE A 45 2.02 -0.17 -24.65
C ILE A 45 1.43 1.09 -25.31
N TRP A 46 1.67 2.27 -24.75
CA TRP A 46 1.20 3.52 -25.34
C TRP A 46 1.89 3.84 -26.67
N LEU A 47 3.22 3.64 -26.79
CA LEU A 47 3.95 3.82 -28.04
C LEU A 47 3.41 2.91 -29.16
N GLU A 48 3.03 1.68 -28.81
CA GLU A 48 2.38 0.75 -29.72
C GLU A 48 1.02 1.29 -30.19
N ARG A 49 0.19 1.82 -29.28
CA ARG A 49 -1.11 2.44 -29.65
C ARG A 49 -0.94 3.67 -30.54
N ALA A 50 0.16 4.41 -30.38
CA ALA A 50 0.50 5.54 -31.25
C ALA A 50 1.00 5.12 -32.64
N GLY A 51 1.14 3.81 -32.90
CA GLY A 51 1.62 3.26 -34.17
C GLY A 51 3.13 3.35 -34.36
N LEU A 52 3.88 3.76 -33.32
CA LEU A 52 5.33 3.96 -33.40
C LEU A 52 6.12 2.65 -33.25
N LEU A 53 5.51 1.63 -32.66
CA LEU A 53 6.12 0.31 -32.44
C LEU A 53 5.10 -0.79 -32.75
N LYS A 54 5.53 -1.90 -33.34
CA LYS A 54 4.72 -3.13 -33.45
C LYS A 54 5.13 -4.10 -32.36
N ILE A 55 4.27 -4.28 -31.36
CA ILE A 55 4.57 -5.11 -30.19
C ILE A 55 3.35 -5.95 -29.83
N ASP A 56 3.59 -7.10 -29.22
CA ASP A 56 2.51 -7.97 -28.74
C ASP A 56 1.82 -7.35 -27.51
N LYS A 57 0.76 -6.57 -27.76
CA LYS A 57 -0.01 -5.87 -26.72
C LYS A 57 -0.42 -6.80 -25.58
N THR A 58 -0.75 -8.06 -25.89
CA THR A 58 -1.26 -9.01 -24.92
C THR A 58 -0.17 -9.46 -23.94
N LYS A 59 1.04 -9.72 -24.45
CA LYS A 59 2.19 -10.10 -23.60
C LYS A 59 2.64 -8.94 -22.72
N TRP A 60 2.75 -7.74 -23.28
CA TRP A 60 3.18 -6.55 -22.52
C TRP A 60 2.15 -6.13 -21.48
N SER A 61 0.85 -6.23 -21.80
CA SER A 61 -0.22 -6.00 -20.81
C SER A 61 -0.18 -7.02 -19.68
N LYS A 62 0.03 -8.31 -19.97
CA LYS A 62 0.18 -9.34 -18.92
C LYS A 62 1.40 -9.09 -18.04
N LEU A 63 2.53 -8.71 -18.63
CA LEU A 63 3.72 -8.35 -17.86
C LEU A 63 3.47 -7.14 -16.95
N SER A 64 2.81 -6.11 -17.48
CA SER A 64 2.42 -4.92 -16.74
C SER A 64 1.57 -5.27 -15.52
N TYR A 65 0.52 -6.09 -15.68
CA TYR A 65 -0.31 -6.53 -14.56
C TYR A 65 0.46 -7.37 -13.52
N ARG A 66 1.44 -8.18 -13.93
CA ARG A 66 2.29 -8.95 -13.00
C ARG A 66 3.20 -8.03 -12.18
N LEU A 67 3.81 -7.04 -12.81
CA LEU A 67 4.63 -6.04 -12.12
C LEU A 67 3.79 -5.22 -11.14
N TRP A 68 2.62 -4.77 -11.57
CA TRP A 68 1.71 -4.05 -10.68
C TRP A 68 1.28 -4.89 -9.47
N LEU A 69 0.91 -6.16 -9.69
CA LEU A 69 0.59 -7.08 -8.60
C LEU A 69 1.76 -7.24 -7.62
N TYR A 70 2.98 -7.39 -8.14
CA TYR A 70 4.17 -7.54 -7.31
C TYR A 70 4.44 -6.29 -6.45
N ALA A 71 4.35 -5.09 -7.04
CA ALA A 71 4.47 -3.83 -6.30
C ALA A 71 3.44 -3.77 -5.15
N LEU A 72 2.23 -4.21 -5.41
CA LEU A 72 1.14 -4.15 -4.44
C LEU A 72 1.28 -5.16 -3.30
N VAL A 73 1.77 -6.37 -3.60
CA VAL A 73 2.13 -7.36 -2.57
C VAL A 73 3.23 -6.84 -1.67
N MET A 74 4.24 -6.17 -2.24
CA MET A 74 5.29 -5.53 -1.46
C MET A 74 4.71 -4.42 -0.57
N ASN A 75 3.87 -3.52 -1.11
CA ASN A 75 3.21 -2.48 -0.31
C ASN A 75 2.41 -3.08 0.86
N LEU A 76 1.57 -4.09 0.61
CA LEU A 76 0.81 -4.74 1.68
C LEU A 76 1.72 -5.39 2.72
N SER A 77 2.81 -6.02 2.30
CA SER A 77 3.78 -6.64 3.22
C SER A 77 4.39 -5.60 4.16
N ARG A 78 4.70 -4.41 3.61
CA ARG A 78 5.20 -3.26 4.36
C ARG A 78 4.13 -2.74 5.33
N ASP A 79 2.89 -2.56 4.86
CA ASP A 79 1.79 -2.07 5.68
C ASP A 79 1.52 -3.02 6.87
N PHE A 80 1.54 -4.34 6.63
CA PHE A 80 1.41 -5.35 7.70
C PHE A 80 2.57 -5.33 8.69
N TYR A 81 3.79 -5.08 8.22
CA TYR A 81 4.96 -4.96 9.09
C TYR A 81 4.83 -3.75 10.03
N GLU A 82 4.49 -2.57 9.49
CA GLU A 82 4.28 -1.36 10.28
C GLU A 82 3.14 -1.53 11.29
N LEU A 83 1.99 -2.08 10.86
CA LEU A 83 0.86 -2.36 11.76
C LEU A 83 1.26 -3.30 12.91
N LYS A 84 2.05 -4.34 12.63
CA LYS A 84 2.55 -5.26 13.66
C LYS A 84 3.49 -4.55 14.64
N GLN A 85 4.39 -3.70 14.14
CA GLN A 85 5.33 -2.95 14.96
C GLN A 85 4.60 -1.94 15.86
N ILE A 86 3.63 -1.21 15.33
CA ILE A 86 2.78 -0.28 16.07
C ILE A 86 1.99 -1.02 17.17
N LEU A 87 1.37 -2.14 16.82
CA LEU A 87 0.61 -2.95 17.78
C LEU A 87 1.50 -3.42 18.93
N HIS A 88 2.72 -3.87 18.62
CA HIS A 88 3.71 -4.28 19.60
C HIS A 88 4.12 -3.11 20.52
N GLN A 89 4.42 -1.93 19.96
CA GLN A 89 4.77 -0.75 20.77
C GLN A 89 3.64 -0.35 21.73
N LEU A 90 2.38 -0.36 21.27
CA LEU A 90 1.22 -0.01 22.09
C LEU A 90 0.92 -1.08 23.16
N SER A 91 1.10 -2.37 22.86
CA SER A 91 0.93 -3.44 23.85
C SER A 91 1.99 -3.35 24.95
N PHE A 92 3.25 -3.08 24.59
CA PHE A 92 4.32 -2.87 25.56
C PHE A 92 4.12 -1.61 26.41
N GLY A 93 3.66 -0.50 25.81
CA GLY A 93 3.33 0.72 26.55
C GLY A 93 2.19 0.51 27.55
N THR A 94 1.15 -0.24 27.16
CA THR A 94 0.03 -0.58 28.04
C THR A 94 0.50 -1.47 29.21
N LEU A 95 1.31 -2.49 28.92
CA LEU A 95 1.90 -3.36 29.95
C LEU A 95 2.78 -2.58 30.94
N ASN A 96 3.62 -1.67 30.45
CA ASN A 96 4.48 -0.84 31.30
C ASN A 96 3.66 0.12 32.19
N GLN A 97 2.51 0.60 31.71
CA GLN A 97 1.61 1.46 32.47
C GLN A 97 0.86 0.69 33.58
N GLU A 98 0.50 -0.57 33.31
CA GLU A 98 -0.05 -1.49 34.32
C GLU A 98 1.00 -1.83 35.40
N LEU A 99 2.24 -2.12 34.99
CA LEU A 99 3.36 -2.40 35.90
C LEU A 99 3.73 -1.21 36.80
N GLN A 100 3.54 0.03 36.31
CA GLN A 100 3.74 1.26 37.09
C GLN A 100 2.55 1.62 38.00
N GLY A 101 1.54 0.74 38.12
CA GLY A 101 0.43 0.88 39.07
C GLY A 101 -0.53 2.03 38.78
N LYS A 102 -0.51 2.61 37.56
CA LYS A 102 -1.32 3.79 37.20
C LYS A 102 -2.77 3.47 36.81
N THR A 103 -3.18 2.20 36.75
CA THR A 103 -4.55 1.81 36.37
C THR A 103 -5.12 0.74 37.29
N VAL A 104 -6.05 1.16 38.16
CA VAL A 104 -6.89 0.29 39.01
C VAL A 104 -8.21 0.06 38.28
N HIS A 105 -8.26 -0.81 37.26
CA HIS A 105 -9.53 -1.37 36.79
C HIS A 105 -9.31 -2.76 36.19
N PRO A 106 -10.13 -3.76 36.56
CA PRO A 106 -10.03 -5.10 35.99
C PRO A 106 -10.41 -5.02 34.50
N PRO A 107 -9.53 -5.45 33.57
CA PRO A 107 -9.84 -5.34 32.16
C PRO A 107 -10.84 -6.45 31.80
N ASN A 108 -12.03 -6.06 31.36
CA ASN A 108 -12.76 -6.92 30.43
C ASN A 108 -11.85 -7.06 29.19
N THR A 109 -11.15 -8.19 29.05
CA THR A 109 -10.10 -8.47 28.07
C THR A 109 -10.50 -8.15 26.62
N ILE A 110 -11.80 -8.14 26.33
CA ILE A 110 -12.38 -7.78 25.04
C ILE A 110 -12.38 -6.25 24.84
N SER A 111 -12.75 -5.47 25.86
CA SER A 111 -12.81 -4.01 25.79
C SER A 111 -11.41 -3.39 25.66
N SER A 112 -10.41 -3.93 26.37
CA SER A 112 -9.03 -3.48 26.26
C SER A 112 -8.42 -3.76 24.88
N LYS A 113 -8.69 -4.93 24.30
CA LYS A 113 -8.28 -5.26 22.92
C LYS A 113 -8.95 -4.35 21.90
N LEU A 114 -10.27 -4.13 22.00
CA LEU A 114 -11.00 -3.24 21.09
C LEU A 114 -10.48 -1.79 21.17
N ASN A 115 -10.17 -1.30 22.37
CA ASN A 115 -9.56 0.00 22.56
C ASN A 115 -8.17 0.09 21.90
N LEU A 116 -7.36 -0.97 22.00
CA LEU A 116 -6.07 -1.04 21.32
C LEU A 116 -6.21 -0.92 19.80
N TYR A 117 -7.13 -1.68 19.18
CA TYR A 117 -7.39 -1.58 17.74
C TYR A 117 -7.91 -0.20 17.35
N TYR A 118 -8.83 0.39 18.12
CA TYR A 118 -9.31 1.73 17.88
C TYR A 118 -8.17 2.77 17.94
N ARG A 119 -7.25 2.64 18.90
CA ARG A 119 -6.07 3.50 18.99
C ARG A 119 -5.15 3.34 17.78
N VAL A 120 -4.94 2.12 17.29
CA VAL A 120 -4.18 1.89 16.04
C VAL A 120 -4.87 2.61 14.87
N LEU A 121 -6.19 2.43 14.71
CA LEU A 121 -6.96 3.08 13.64
C LEU A 121 -6.97 4.61 13.77
N ALA A 122 -7.01 5.15 14.99
CA ALA A 122 -7.10 6.58 15.23
C ALA A 122 -5.74 7.29 15.16
N LEU A 123 -4.66 6.62 15.55
CA LEU A 123 -3.32 7.19 15.65
C LEU A 123 -2.47 6.98 14.39
N HIS A 124 -2.69 5.87 13.68
CA HIS A 124 -1.93 5.48 12.47
C HIS A 124 -2.86 5.33 11.27
N LYS A 125 -3.61 6.40 11.03
CA LYS A 125 -4.62 6.48 9.96
C LYS A 125 -3.99 6.35 8.57
N ASP A 126 -2.75 6.79 8.42
CA ASP A 126 -1.93 6.69 7.22
C ASP A 126 -1.70 5.23 6.79
N VAL A 127 -1.21 4.38 7.70
CA VAL A 127 -0.90 2.97 7.40
C VAL A 127 -2.19 2.20 7.10
N VAL A 128 -3.24 2.44 7.88
CA VAL A 128 -4.55 1.79 7.69
C VAL A 128 -5.16 2.16 6.35
N LEU A 129 -5.11 3.44 5.99
CA LEU A 129 -5.66 3.92 4.72
C LEU A 129 -4.90 3.36 3.52
N ASP A 130 -3.57 3.29 3.59
CA ASP A 130 -2.76 2.67 2.54
C ASP A 130 -3.02 1.17 2.43
N THR A 131 -3.18 0.47 3.57
CA THR A 131 -3.58 -0.95 3.60
C THR A 131 -4.91 -1.18 2.89
N ILE A 132 -5.94 -0.36 3.18
CA ILE A 132 -7.26 -0.46 2.55
C ILE A 132 -7.14 -0.23 1.06
N LYS A 133 -6.40 0.80 0.65
CA LYS A 133 -6.18 1.13 -0.75
C LYS A 133 -5.48 -0.01 -1.49
N ASN A 134 -4.33 -0.45 -1.00
CA ASN A 134 -3.54 -1.52 -1.61
C ASN A 134 -4.33 -2.85 -1.61
N GLY A 135 -5.12 -3.11 -0.58
CA GLY A 135 -6.00 -4.28 -0.50
C GLY A 135 -7.14 -4.24 -1.52
N CYS A 136 -7.73 -3.08 -1.79
CA CYS A 136 -8.73 -2.93 -2.85
C CYS A 136 -8.09 -3.05 -4.23
N ASP A 137 -6.91 -2.44 -4.41
CA ASP A 137 -6.20 -2.40 -5.68
C ASP A 137 -5.76 -3.80 -6.15
N ILE A 138 -5.54 -4.76 -5.24
CA ILE A 138 -4.98 -6.08 -5.59
C ILE A 138 -5.94 -6.93 -6.40
N CYS A 139 -7.24 -6.69 -6.22
CA CYS A 139 -8.27 -7.37 -6.96
C CYS A 139 -8.24 -7.01 -8.46
N LEU A 140 -7.74 -5.83 -8.83
CA LEU A 140 -7.67 -5.39 -10.23
C LEU A 140 -6.68 -6.23 -11.05
N PRO A 141 -5.36 -6.26 -10.75
CA PRO A 141 -4.41 -7.07 -11.51
C PRO A 141 -4.69 -8.57 -11.37
N LEU A 142 -5.18 -9.06 -10.22
CA LEU A 142 -5.57 -10.45 -10.06
C LEU A 142 -6.71 -10.85 -11.00
N SER A 143 -7.72 -9.98 -11.16
CA SER A 143 -8.81 -10.22 -12.09
C SER A 143 -8.33 -10.18 -13.55
N GLN A 144 -7.48 -9.22 -13.92
CA GLN A 144 -6.93 -9.10 -15.27
C GLN A 144 -6.00 -10.25 -15.66
N LEU A 145 -5.31 -10.86 -14.69
CA LEU A 145 -4.48 -12.04 -14.90
C LEU A 145 -5.27 -13.35 -14.93
N GLY A 146 -6.57 -13.30 -14.63
CA GLY A 146 -7.45 -14.48 -14.60
C GLY A 146 -7.32 -15.32 -13.33
N TYR A 147 -6.64 -14.83 -12.30
CA TYR A 147 -6.53 -15.52 -11.01
C TYR A 147 -7.78 -15.35 -10.14
N LEU A 148 -8.59 -14.32 -10.41
CA LEU A 148 -9.72 -13.96 -9.58
C LEU A 148 -10.96 -13.58 -10.42
N SER A 149 -12.01 -14.38 -10.31
CA SER A 149 -13.27 -14.19 -11.03
C SER A 149 -14.21 -13.27 -10.24
N ILE A 150 -14.03 -11.96 -10.39
CA ILE A 150 -14.88 -10.94 -9.77
C ILE A 150 -15.74 -10.25 -10.83
N SER A 151 -16.97 -9.90 -10.48
CA SER A 151 -17.86 -9.16 -11.39
C SER A 151 -17.32 -7.76 -11.69
N PRO A 152 -17.49 -7.21 -12.91
CA PRO A 152 -17.06 -5.85 -13.24
C PRO A 152 -17.61 -4.77 -12.29
N ARG A 153 -18.81 -4.98 -11.74
CA ARG A 153 -19.44 -4.09 -10.75
C ARG A 153 -18.63 -4.01 -9.46
N THR A 154 -18.20 -5.16 -8.95
CA THR A 154 -17.40 -5.25 -7.73
C THR A 154 -16.01 -4.65 -7.94
N VAL A 155 -15.38 -4.90 -9.10
CA VAL A 155 -14.10 -4.26 -9.46
C VAL A 155 -14.23 -2.73 -9.48
N GLY A 156 -15.32 -2.22 -10.06
CA GLY A 156 -15.64 -0.79 -10.05
C GLY A 156 -15.79 -0.24 -8.63
N LEU A 157 -16.51 -0.93 -7.75
CA LEU A 157 -16.68 -0.52 -6.35
C LEU A 157 -15.35 -0.48 -5.59
N LEU A 158 -14.51 -1.51 -5.73
CA LEU A 158 -13.18 -1.54 -5.12
C LEU A 158 -12.30 -0.40 -5.64
N GLY A 159 -12.38 -0.09 -6.94
CA GLY A 159 -11.71 1.06 -7.53
C GLY A 159 -12.18 2.40 -6.95
N VAL A 160 -13.47 2.55 -6.66
CA VAL A 160 -14.02 3.75 -5.99
C VAL A 160 -13.48 3.86 -4.55
N ILE A 161 -13.51 2.78 -3.78
CA ILE A 161 -12.98 2.76 -2.40
C ILE A 161 -11.50 3.13 -2.38
N SER A 162 -10.69 2.52 -3.25
CA SER A 162 -9.28 2.83 -3.40
C SER A 162 -9.03 4.28 -3.81
N SER A 163 -9.86 4.83 -4.72
CA SER A 163 -9.74 6.22 -5.16
C SER A 163 -10.02 7.21 -4.04
N ILE A 164 -11.06 6.97 -3.25
CA ILE A 164 -11.37 7.78 -2.05
C ILE A 164 -10.18 7.72 -1.08
N ALA A 165 -9.68 6.51 -0.81
CA ALA A 165 -8.52 6.32 0.07
C ALA A 165 -7.28 7.04 -0.48
N GLY A 166 -7.05 7.06 -1.79
CA GLY A 166 -5.93 7.75 -2.41
C GLY A 166 -6.01 9.28 -2.35
N ILE A 167 -7.21 9.86 -2.23
CA ILE A 167 -7.42 11.32 -2.15
C ILE A 167 -7.28 11.83 -0.72
N MET A 168 -7.62 11.03 0.30
CA MET A 168 -7.60 11.44 1.70
C MET A 168 -6.27 12.08 2.18
N PRO A 169 -5.06 11.60 1.78
CA PRO A 169 -3.79 12.22 2.16
C PRO A 169 -3.55 13.61 1.55
N LEU A 170 -4.27 13.96 0.47
CA LEU A 170 -4.23 15.29 -0.13
C LEU A 170 -5.12 16.28 0.62
N ILE A 171 -6.17 15.78 1.28
CA ILE A 171 -7.10 16.59 2.07
C ILE A 171 -6.54 16.83 3.47
N ASP A 172 -5.93 15.81 4.07
CA ASP A 172 -5.37 15.87 5.41
C ASP A 172 -4.00 15.17 5.45
N SER A 173 -2.97 15.94 5.77
CA SER A 173 -1.59 15.47 5.87
C SER A 173 -1.37 14.41 6.95
N SER A 174 -2.26 14.28 7.94
CA SER A 174 -2.21 13.22 8.95
C SER A 174 -2.48 11.82 8.38
N TYR A 175 -2.97 11.73 7.13
CA TYR A 175 -3.11 10.46 6.40
C TYR A 175 -1.93 10.21 5.45
N LYS A 176 -0.95 11.12 5.39
CA LYS A 176 0.21 10.97 4.52
C LYS A 176 1.22 10.05 5.17
N LEU A 177 1.42 8.90 4.52
CA LEU A 177 2.40 7.91 4.92
C LEU A 177 3.82 8.41 4.64
N SER A 178 4.58 8.64 5.69
CA SER A 178 5.99 9.02 5.62
C SER A 178 6.86 7.76 5.47
N PRO A 179 7.92 7.80 4.64
CA PRO A 179 8.89 6.69 4.53
C PRO A 179 9.73 6.50 5.79
#